data_AF-A0A7J4LJ40-F1
#
_entry.id   AF-A0A7J4LJ40-F1
#
_cell.length_a   1.000
_cell.length_b   1.000
_cell.length_c   1.000
_cell.angle_alpha   90.00
_cell.angle_beta   90.00
_cell.angle_gamma   90.00
#
_symmetry.space_group_name_H-M   'P 1'
#
loop_
_entity.id
_entity.type
_entity.pdbx_description
1 polymer ?
#
loop_
_entity_poly.entity_id
_entity_poly.type
_entity_poly.pdbx_seq_one_letter_code
_entity_poly.pdbx_strand_id
1 'polypeptide(L)'
;MADKIDLYSDKGAKLKSGVDIQAISPLKNSAIKSIIQGIKRTAAVDLAGIEKTLATGAFGGKGRRVLGREIKLDVVKNAETIRSKVEKLVSVESGDDTVVKSLNGGKQLLVQVPSARIDLGAEYVASLTSAASATTQALIEQFKVDIFNAPTIKSAVWG
;
A
#
# COMPACT_ATOMS: atom_id res chain seq x y z
N MET A 1 30.66 31.48 -2.49
CA MET A 1 31.25 30.23 -1.98
C MET A 1 30.09 29.35 -1.53
N ALA A 2 30.04 28.08 -1.94
CA ALA A 2 29.03 27.15 -1.43
C ALA A 2 29.44 26.69 -0.02
N ASP A 3 28.52 26.76 0.95
CA ASP A 3 28.75 26.28 2.30
C ASP A 3 29.11 24.79 2.31
N LYS A 4 30.01 24.42 3.21
CA LYS A 4 30.41 23.02 3.44
C LYS A 4 30.02 22.58 4.84
N ILE A 5 29.58 21.34 4.96
CA ILE A 5 29.11 20.72 6.19
C ILE A 5 29.77 19.37 6.44
N ASP A 6 29.82 18.97 7.71
CA ASP A 6 30.16 17.61 8.12
C ASP A 6 28.87 16.86 8.45
N LEU A 7 28.69 15.67 7.86
CA LEU A 7 27.57 14.79 8.13
C LEU A 7 27.92 13.83 9.27
N TYR A 8 27.00 13.71 10.22
CA TYR A 8 27.10 12.82 11.37
C TYR A 8 25.91 11.86 11.41
N SER A 9 26.12 10.69 12.00
CA SER A 9 25.07 9.70 12.27
C SER A 9 24.23 10.08 13.49
N ASP A 10 23.14 9.34 13.69
CA ASP A 10 22.28 9.42 14.88
C ASP A 10 23.01 9.07 16.20
N LYS A 11 24.16 8.42 16.12
CA LYS A 11 25.05 8.12 17.27
C LYS A 11 26.19 9.13 17.44
N GLY A 12 26.19 10.23 16.67
CA GLY A 12 27.24 11.25 16.74
C GLY A 12 28.58 10.82 16.11
N ALA A 13 28.64 9.69 15.39
CA ALA A 13 29.82 9.32 14.62
C ALA A 13 29.86 10.11 13.30
N LYS A 14 31.01 10.70 12.95
CA LYS A 14 31.22 11.44 11.69
C LYS A 14 31.15 10.47 10.52
N LEU A 15 30.25 10.73 9.57
CA LEU A 15 30.06 9.94 8.35
C LEU A 15 30.89 10.49 7.19
N LYS A 16 30.89 11.82 7.01
CA LYS A 16 31.60 12.48 5.91
C LYS A 16 31.87 13.94 6.24
N SER A 17 33.04 14.46 5.86
CA SER A 17 33.42 15.86 6.07
C SER A 17 33.46 16.65 4.76
N GLY A 18 33.27 17.97 4.85
CA GLY A 18 33.44 18.89 3.72
C GLY A 18 32.43 18.69 2.59
N VAL A 19 31.23 18.19 2.92
CA VAL A 19 30.13 17.96 1.98
C VAL A 19 29.54 19.30 1.56
N ASP A 20 29.35 19.51 0.25
CA ASP A 20 28.60 20.66 -0.25
C ASP A 20 27.18 20.65 0.33
N ILE A 21 26.74 21.75 0.93
CA ILE A 21 25.39 21.87 1.51
C ILE A 21 24.28 21.53 0.49
N GLN A 22 24.52 21.74 -0.80
CA GLN A 22 23.57 21.39 -1.85
C GLN A 22 23.39 19.87 -2.04
N ALA A 23 24.30 19.05 -1.53
CA ALA A 23 24.20 17.58 -1.63
C ALA A 23 23.08 16.99 -0.74
N ILE A 24 22.59 17.74 0.25
CA ILE A 24 21.43 17.36 1.08
C ILE A 24 20.13 18.03 0.62
N SER A 25 20.16 18.82 -0.47
CA SER A 25 18.97 19.43 -1.03
C SER A 25 18.00 18.36 -1.54
N PRO A 26 16.69 18.44 -1.24
CA PRO A 26 15.68 17.53 -1.80
C PRO A 26 15.66 17.48 -3.34
N LEU A 27 16.14 18.54 -3.98
CA LEU A 27 16.20 18.66 -5.44
C LEU A 27 17.38 17.89 -6.07
N LYS A 28 18.36 17.46 -5.27
CA LYS A 28 19.60 16.82 -5.74
C LYS A 28 19.86 15.45 -5.08
N ASN A 29 19.42 15.27 -3.85
CA ASN A 29 19.72 14.09 -3.07
C ASN A 29 18.85 12.88 -3.50
N SER A 30 19.48 11.83 -4.01
CA SER A 30 18.79 10.63 -4.49
C SER A 30 18.07 9.85 -3.39
N ALA A 31 18.57 9.87 -2.16
CA ALA A 31 17.92 9.20 -1.03
C ALA A 31 16.62 9.93 -0.64
N ILE A 32 16.62 11.27 -0.59
CA ILE A 32 15.41 12.06 -0.34
C ILE A 32 14.37 11.82 -1.44
N LYS A 33 14.80 11.83 -2.71
CA LYS A 33 13.91 11.49 -3.84
C LYS A 33 13.27 10.11 -3.68
N SER A 34 14.08 9.10 -3.35
CA SER A 34 13.63 7.72 -3.15
C SER A 34 12.65 7.59 -1.97
N ILE A 35 12.90 8.30 -0.86
CA ILE A 35 11.99 8.34 0.29
C ILE A 35 10.64 8.95 -0.10
N ILE A 36 10.64 10.10 -0.78
CA ILE A 36 9.40 10.78 -1.22
C ILE A 36 8.62 9.90 -2.19
N GLN A 37 9.29 9.31 -3.19
CA GLN A 37 8.64 8.39 -4.13
C GLN A 37 8.08 7.17 -3.41
N GLY A 38 8.83 6.60 -2.45
CA GLY A 38 8.37 5.51 -1.60
C GLY A 38 7.10 5.87 -0.83
N ILE A 39 7.05 7.03 -0.18
CA ILE A 39 5.86 7.49 0.56
C ILE A 39 4.65 7.63 -0.39
N LYS A 40 4.81 8.30 -1.54
CA LYS A 40 3.70 8.52 -2.49
C LYS A 40 3.10 7.21 -3.01
N ARG A 41 3.93 6.18 -3.19
CA ARG A 41 3.54 4.94 -3.88
C ARG A 41 3.20 3.77 -2.94
N THR A 42 3.31 3.94 -1.63
CA THR A 42 3.08 2.86 -0.66
C THR A 42 1.70 2.96 -0.03
N ALA A 43 0.92 1.88 -0.12
CA ALA A 43 -0.34 1.68 0.58
C ALA A 43 -0.23 0.50 1.54
N ALA A 44 -0.88 0.60 2.70
CA ALA A 44 -1.05 -0.51 3.64
C ALA A 44 -2.47 -1.05 3.54
N VAL A 45 -2.63 -2.36 3.40
CA VAL A 45 -3.92 -3.05 3.33
C VAL A 45 -4.07 -3.92 4.57
N ASP A 46 -5.13 -3.70 5.35
CA ASP A 46 -5.43 -4.49 6.56
C ASP A 46 -6.39 -5.64 6.24
N LEU A 47 -5.83 -6.80 5.87
CA LEU A 47 -6.60 -8.00 5.54
C LEU A 47 -7.38 -8.54 6.75
N ALA A 48 -6.81 -8.46 7.96
CA ALA A 48 -7.50 -8.85 9.17
C ALA A 48 -8.68 -7.92 9.49
N GLY A 49 -8.51 -6.62 9.28
CA GLY A 49 -9.57 -5.63 9.37
C GLY A 49 -10.70 -5.88 8.37
N ILE A 50 -10.36 -6.16 7.12
CA ILE A 50 -11.33 -6.52 6.05
C ILE A 50 -12.11 -7.77 6.45
N GLU A 51 -11.42 -8.85 6.86
CA GLU A 51 -12.04 -10.10 7.30
C GLU A 51 -13.06 -9.88 8.41
N LYS A 52 -12.65 -9.15 9.45
CA LYS A 52 -13.52 -8.81 10.59
C LYS A 52 -14.71 -7.96 10.16
N THR A 53 -14.48 -6.97 9.29
CA THR A 53 -15.53 -6.05 8.81
C THR A 53 -16.59 -6.82 8.04
N LEU A 54 -16.18 -7.73 7.15
CA LEU A 54 -17.08 -8.61 6.42
C LEU A 54 -17.86 -9.54 7.34
N ALA A 55 -17.18 -10.20 8.29
CA ALA A 55 -17.80 -11.17 9.19
C ALA A 55 -18.82 -10.54 10.16
N THR A 56 -18.68 -9.23 10.45
CA THR A 56 -19.53 -8.52 11.42
C THR A 56 -20.51 -7.55 10.76
N GLY A 57 -20.36 -7.24 9.48
CA GLY A 57 -21.19 -6.26 8.79
C GLY A 57 -20.88 -4.80 9.18
N ALA A 58 -19.72 -4.54 9.80
CA ALA A 58 -19.35 -3.24 10.38
C ALA A 58 -18.78 -2.25 9.34
N PHE A 59 -19.54 -1.98 8.28
CA PHE A 59 -19.14 -1.10 7.17
C PHE A 59 -19.34 0.39 7.48
N GLY A 60 -18.56 1.30 6.88
CA GLY A 60 -18.79 2.75 6.98
C GLY A 60 -18.27 3.44 8.25
N GLY A 61 -17.45 2.77 9.05
CA GLY A 61 -16.77 3.36 10.19
C GLY A 61 -17.42 3.12 11.55
N LYS A 62 -16.93 3.85 12.57
CA LYS A 62 -17.20 3.55 13.98
C LYS A 62 -18.70 3.56 14.31
N GLY A 63 -19.17 2.45 14.91
CA GLY A 63 -20.56 2.30 15.36
C GLY A 63 -21.57 2.00 14.26
N ARG A 64 -21.13 1.84 13.01
CA ARG A 64 -22.00 1.47 11.88
C ARG A 64 -22.01 -0.04 11.69
N ARG A 65 -23.19 -0.57 11.37
CA ARG A 65 -23.40 -1.99 11.06
C ARG A 65 -24.57 -2.15 10.11
N VAL A 66 -24.42 -3.01 9.10
CA VAL A 66 -25.48 -3.37 8.16
C VAL A 66 -25.83 -4.85 8.38
N LEU A 67 -26.92 -5.09 9.11
CA LEU A 67 -27.37 -6.44 9.45
C LEU A 67 -27.86 -7.20 8.20
N GLY A 68 -27.57 -8.49 8.14
CA GLY A 68 -27.94 -9.35 7.00
C GLY A 68 -27.00 -9.23 5.82
N ARG A 69 -25.90 -8.49 5.94
CA ARG A 69 -24.85 -8.32 4.92
C ARG A 69 -23.51 -8.88 5.39
N GLU A 70 -23.50 -9.69 6.45
CA GLU A 70 -22.31 -10.38 6.92
C GLU A 70 -21.85 -11.45 5.92
N ILE A 71 -20.54 -11.51 5.66
CA ILE A 71 -19.91 -12.53 4.81
C ILE A 71 -18.69 -13.08 5.55
N LYS A 72 -18.66 -14.40 5.78
CA LYS A 72 -17.52 -15.06 6.42
C LYS A 72 -16.57 -15.59 5.36
N LEU A 73 -15.39 -14.99 5.25
CA LEU A 73 -14.33 -15.39 4.33
C LEU A 73 -13.03 -15.59 5.10
N ASP A 74 -12.26 -16.62 4.75
CA ASP A 74 -10.94 -16.89 5.36
C ASP A 74 -9.84 -16.03 4.70
N VAL A 75 -9.95 -14.69 4.78
CA VAL A 75 -9.08 -13.75 4.06
C VAL A 75 -7.61 -13.90 4.47
N VAL A 76 -7.31 -13.85 5.78
CA VAL A 76 -5.94 -13.93 6.31
C VAL A 76 -5.30 -15.28 5.99
N LYS A 77 -6.08 -16.37 6.04
CA LYS A 77 -5.60 -17.71 5.67
C LYS A 77 -5.21 -17.80 4.19
N ASN A 78 -5.81 -16.99 3.33
CA ASN A 78 -5.53 -16.92 1.89
C ASN A 78 -4.61 -15.74 1.51
N ALA A 79 -3.94 -15.11 2.48
CA ALA A 79 -3.18 -13.88 2.28
C ALA A 79 -2.14 -13.97 1.16
N GLU A 80 -1.41 -15.08 1.03
CA GLU A 80 -0.40 -15.23 -0.04
C GLU A 80 -0.99 -15.32 -1.45
N THR A 81 -2.16 -15.93 -1.58
CA THR A 81 -2.88 -15.98 -2.87
C THR A 81 -3.43 -14.60 -3.23
N ILE A 82 -4.00 -13.90 -2.24
CA ILE A 82 -4.48 -12.52 -2.40
C ILE A 82 -3.32 -11.59 -2.74
N ARG A 83 -2.18 -11.69 -2.03
CA ARG A 83 -0.94 -10.93 -2.28
C ARG A 83 -0.50 -11.06 -3.73
N SER A 84 -0.42 -12.29 -4.23
CA SER A 84 0.03 -12.58 -5.60
C SER A 84 -0.95 -12.05 -6.65
N LYS A 85 -2.27 -12.11 -6.39
CA LYS A 85 -3.30 -11.50 -7.24
C LYS A 85 -3.21 -9.98 -7.24
N VAL A 86 -3.05 -9.36 -6.07
CA VAL A 86 -2.88 -7.91 -5.93
C VAL A 86 -1.66 -7.45 -6.69
N GLU A 87 -0.51 -8.12 -6.52
CA GLU A 87 0.74 -7.85 -7.23
C GLU A 87 0.54 -7.86 -8.75
N LYS A 88 -0.09 -8.90 -9.28
CA LYS A 88 -0.43 -8.99 -10.71
C LYS A 88 -1.33 -7.85 -11.18
N LEU A 89 -2.36 -7.50 -10.42
CA LEU A 89 -3.34 -6.48 -10.80
C LEU A 89 -2.77 -5.05 -10.74
N VAL A 90 -1.86 -4.77 -9.79
CA VAL A 90 -1.24 -3.44 -9.68
C VAL A 90 -0.04 -3.25 -10.60
N SER A 91 0.65 -4.32 -10.99
CA SER A 91 1.74 -4.23 -11.96
C SER A 91 1.27 -3.62 -13.29
N VAL A 92 2.18 -2.95 -13.99
CA VAL A 92 1.97 -2.41 -15.34
C VAL A 92 2.61 -3.33 -16.37
N GLU A 93 3.83 -3.78 -16.10
CA GLU A 93 4.57 -4.68 -16.96
C GLU A 93 5.42 -5.67 -16.15
N SER A 94 5.82 -6.77 -16.80
CA SER A 94 6.64 -7.78 -16.13
C SER A 94 8.01 -7.21 -15.75
N GLY A 95 8.33 -7.25 -14.46
CA GLY A 95 9.64 -6.79 -13.95
C GLY A 95 9.70 -5.30 -13.61
N ASP A 96 8.56 -4.61 -13.54
CA ASP A 96 8.49 -3.24 -13.03
C ASP A 96 8.85 -3.15 -11.52
N ASP A 97 8.81 -1.93 -10.95
CA ASP A 97 9.16 -1.67 -9.56
C ASP A 97 8.01 -1.89 -8.55
N THR A 98 7.00 -2.68 -8.93
CA THR A 98 5.94 -3.14 -8.02
C THR A 98 6.52 -3.99 -6.90
N VAL A 99 6.04 -3.78 -5.66
CA VAL A 99 6.41 -4.61 -4.52
C VAL A 99 5.18 -4.90 -3.68
N VAL A 100 4.83 -6.17 -3.49
CA VAL A 100 3.76 -6.56 -2.56
C VAL A 100 4.27 -7.55 -1.51
N LYS A 101 4.31 -7.11 -0.24
CA LYS A 101 4.80 -7.91 0.89
C LYS A 101 3.69 -8.23 1.87
N SER A 102 3.66 -9.48 2.30
CA SER A 102 2.83 -9.95 3.42
C SER A 102 3.53 -9.62 4.74
N LEU A 103 2.77 -9.07 5.70
CA LEU A 103 3.25 -8.66 7.02
C LEU A 103 2.43 -9.34 8.12
N ASN A 104 3.03 -9.50 9.30
CA ASN A 104 2.40 -10.04 10.52
C ASN A 104 1.62 -11.34 10.29
N GLY A 105 2.19 -12.26 9.51
CA GLY A 105 1.57 -13.55 9.19
C GLY A 105 0.33 -13.43 8.28
N GLY A 106 0.34 -12.50 7.33
CA GLY A 106 -0.75 -12.32 6.36
C GLY A 106 -1.87 -11.39 6.81
N LYS A 107 -1.74 -10.75 7.98
CA LYS A 107 -2.74 -9.81 8.49
C LYS A 107 -2.73 -8.48 7.75
N GLN A 108 -1.58 -8.07 7.22
CA GLN A 108 -1.48 -6.87 6.39
C GLN A 108 -0.67 -7.14 5.13
N LEU A 109 -0.95 -6.35 4.09
CA LEU A 109 -0.08 -6.22 2.92
C LEU A 109 0.52 -4.82 2.88
N LEU A 110 1.82 -4.75 2.60
CA LEU A 110 2.47 -3.54 2.10
C LEU A 110 2.47 -3.61 0.58
N VAL A 111 1.82 -2.63 -0.05
CA VAL A 111 1.69 -2.52 -1.51
C VAL A 111 2.42 -1.27 -1.96
N GLN A 112 3.56 -1.43 -2.62
CA GLN A 112 4.19 -0.34 -3.36
C GLN A 112 3.79 -0.47 -4.82
N VAL A 113 2.92 0.42 -5.28
CA VAL A 113 2.53 0.48 -6.69
C VAL A 113 3.72 0.92 -7.54
N PRO A 114 3.76 0.54 -8.83
CA PRO A 114 4.90 0.90 -9.67
C PRO A 114 4.95 2.40 -9.90
N SER A 115 6.16 2.96 -10.00
CA SER A 115 6.41 4.39 -10.17
C SER A 115 5.69 4.96 -11.40
N ALA A 116 5.58 4.19 -12.49
CA ALA A 116 4.86 4.58 -13.70
C ALA A 116 3.41 5.05 -13.44
N ARG A 117 2.69 4.44 -12.48
CA ARG A 117 1.32 4.86 -12.11
C ARG A 117 1.29 6.18 -11.35
N ILE A 118 2.36 6.50 -10.63
CA ILE A 118 2.48 7.74 -9.85
C ILE A 118 2.98 8.89 -10.72
N ASP A 119 3.88 8.60 -11.65
CA ASP A 119 4.46 9.61 -12.54
C ASP A 119 3.45 10.11 -13.59
N LEU A 120 2.52 9.25 -14.01
CA LEU A 120 1.40 9.60 -14.90
C LEU A 120 0.12 10.01 -14.15
N GLY A 121 0.09 9.83 -12.83
CA GLY A 121 -1.00 10.32 -12.00
C GLY A 121 -0.85 11.81 -11.70
N ALA A 122 -1.97 12.54 -11.66
CA ALA A 122 -1.94 13.95 -11.25
C ALA A 122 -1.41 14.10 -9.80
N GLU A 123 -1.82 13.19 -8.90
CA GLU A 123 -1.38 13.15 -7.50
C GLU A 123 -1.09 11.73 -7.00
N TYR A 124 -0.76 11.59 -5.71
CA TYR A 124 -0.35 10.34 -5.07
C TYR A 124 -1.50 9.37 -4.73
N VAL A 125 -2.77 9.81 -4.85
CA VAL A 125 -3.94 8.96 -4.53
C VAL A 125 -4.07 7.72 -5.42
N ALA A 126 -3.36 7.70 -6.55
CA ALA A 126 -3.23 6.54 -7.43
C ALA A 126 -2.70 5.30 -6.70
N SER A 127 -1.85 5.44 -5.68
CA SER A 127 -1.37 4.30 -4.88
C SER A 127 -2.48 3.65 -4.07
N LEU A 128 -3.24 4.46 -3.32
CA LEU A 128 -4.35 3.99 -2.50
C LEU A 128 -5.46 3.38 -3.35
N THR A 129 -5.86 4.06 -4.41
CA THR A 129 -6.97 3.61 -5.28
C THR A 129 -6.61 2.35 -6.07
N SER A 130 -5.37 2.22 -6.55
CA SER A 130 -4.90 1.00 -7.23
C SER A 130 -4.85 -0.18 -6.26
N ALA A 131 -4.24 0.00 -5.08
CA ALA A 131 -4.14 -1.06 -4.07
C ALA A 131 -5.53 -1.51 -3.59
N ALA A 132 -6.44 -0.57 -3.32
CA ALA A 132 -7.79 -0.87 -2.87
C ALA A 132 -8.63 -1.55 -3.97
N SER A 133 -8.51 -1.12 -5.23
CA SER A 133 -9.20 -1.75 -6.37
C SER A 133 -8.69 -3.17 -6.60
N ALA A 134 -7.38 -3.35 -6.63
CA ALA A 134 -6.75 -4.65 -6.80
C ALA A 134 -7.11 -5.62 -5.66
N THR A 135 -7.10 -5.14 -4.41
CA THR A 135 -7.52 -5.94 -3.25
C THR A 135 -8.99 -6.35 -3.36
N THR A 136 -9.88 -5.42 -3.74
CA THR A 136 -11.31 -5.70 -3.94
C THR A 136 -11.51 -6.81 -4.98
N GLN A 137 -10.89 -6.67 -6.15
CA GLN A 137 -10.98 -7.65 -7.23
C GLN A 137 -10.35 -8.99 -6.85
N ALA A 138 -9.20 -8.98 -6.19
CA ALA A 138 -8.52 -10.20 -5.73
C ALA A 138 -9.40 -11.00 -4.75
N LEU A 139 -10.10 -10.33 -3.84
CA LEU A 139 -11.04 -10.98 -2.91
C LEU A 139 -12.26 -11.55 -3.64
N ILE A 140 -12.86 -10.78 -4.55
CA ILE A 140 -14.01 -11.24 -5.35
C ILE A 140 -13.64 -12.50 -6.12
N GLU A 141 -12.50 -12.52 -6.80
CA GLU A 141 -12.05 -13.68 -7.56
C GLU A 141 -11.65 -14.87 -6.68
N GLN A 142 -10.93 -14.63 -5.59
CA GLN A 142 -10.45 -15.69 -4.70
C GLN A 142 -11.60 -16.47 -4.07
N PHE A 143 -12.65 -15.75 -3.67
CA PHE A 143 -13.79 -16.33 -2.98
C PHE A 143 -15.03 -16.51 -3.87
N LYS A 144 -14.92 -16.21 -5.17
CA LYS A 144 -16.01 -16.29 -6.15
C LYS A 144 -17.27 -15.57 -5.67
N VAL A 145 -17.10 -14.36 -5.14
CA VAL A 145 -18.19 -13.54 -4.60
C VAL A 145 -19.12 -13.15 -5.74
N ASP A 146 -20.42 -13.36 -5.57
CA ASP A 146 -21.42 -13.02 -6.57
C ASP A 146 -21.63 -11.50 -6.70
N ILE A 147 -22.29 -11.09 -7.79
CA ILE A 147 -22.48 -9.67 -8.12
C ILE A 147 -23.31 -8.91 -7.08
N PHE A 148 -24.20 -9.56 -6.34
CA PHE A 148 -25.03 -8.92 -5.32
C PHE A 148 -24.24 -8.67 -4.02
N ASN A 149 -23.19 -9.45 -3.77
CA ASN A 149 -22.31 -9.33 -2.62
C ASN A 149 -21.00 -8.57 -2.91
N ALA A 150 -20.63 -8.37 -4.18
CA ALA A 150 -19.44 -7.61 -4.57
C ALA A 150 -19.37 -6.18 -3.96
N PRO A 151 -20.47 -5.40 -3.87
CA PRO A 151 -20.44 -4.10 -3.19
C PRO A 151 -20.07 -4.19 -1.70
N THR A 152 -20.37 -5.31 -1.05
CA THR A 152 -20.02 -5.54 0.36
C THR A 152 -18.51 -5.74 0.54
N ILE A 153 -17.84 -6.40 -0.41
CA ILE A 153 -16.36 -6.46 -0.44
C ILE A 153 -15.78 -5.06 -0.62
N LYS A 154 -16.33 -4.27 -1.55
CA LYS A 154 -15.91 -2.89 -1.80
C LYS A 154 -16.00 -2.03 -0.55
N SER A 155 -17.10 -2.11 0.21
CA SER A 155 -17.26 -1.36 1.46
C SER A 155 -16.25 -1.77 2.53
N ALA A 156 -15.93 -3.07 2.65
CA ALA A 156 -14.93 -3.52 3.63
C ALA A 156 -13.51 -3.01 3.34
N VAL A 157 -13.16 -2.82 2.07
CA VAL A 157 -11.82 -2.37 1.65
C VAL A 157 -11.69 -0.85 1.65
N TRP A 158 -12.76 -0.11 1.32
CA TRP A 158 -12.68 1.34 1.09
C TRP A 158 -13.37 2.21 2.13
N GLY A 159 -14.18 1.61 3.01
CA GLY A 159 -15.15 2.34 3.84
C GLY A 159 -16.57 2.20 3.32
#